data_AF-A0A954G8G3-F1
#
_entry.id   AF-A0A954G8G3-F1
#
_cell.length_a   1.000
_cell.length_b   1.000
_cell.length_c   1.000
_cell.angle_alpha   90.00
_cell.angle_beta   90.00
_cell.angle_gamma   90.00
#
_symmetry.space_group_name_H-M   'P 1'
#
loop_
_entity.id
_entity.type
_entity.pdbx_description
1 polymer ?
#
loop_
_entity_poly.entity_id
_entity_poly.type
_entity_poly.pdbx_seq_one_letter_code
_entity_poly.pdbx_strand_id
1 'polypeptide(L)'
;MSFLQRNCARKTIWPMLVVCLICSSMSGCATTPYVYQPALIQSPEPLMAEGESQIARGKRRPVIDGIGWVVGIPGKVLLWDRRIDNHNVSPETEAAIAAYLEKNGLEQVKVRINEYDPVGEWKRLRRNKAVGWGWRYTAGTLTALTYTVLPGRIIGGDNYNPFTNTISLYSDHPAV
;
A
#
# COMPACT_ATOMS: atom_id res chain seq x y z
N MET A 1 -43.12 19.24 38.14
CA MET A 1 -41.80 19.82 37.78
C MET A 1 -40.94 18.86 36.93
N SER A 2 -41.49 18.16 35.91
CA SER A 2 -40.73 17.15 35.13
C SER A 2 -40.60 17.48 33.62
N PHE A 3 -41.44 18.38 33.09
CA PHE A 3 -41.46 18.70 31.65
C PHE A 3 -40.46 19.77 31.22
N LEU A 4 -40.12 20.72 32.10
CA LEU A 4 -39.20 21.84 31.78
C LEU A 4 -37.73 21.40 31.74
N GLN A 5 -37.33 20.40 32.53
CA GLN A 5 -35.95 19.91 32.60
C GLN A 5 -35.55 19.12 31.34
N ARG A 6 -36.49 18.38 30.73
CA ARG A 6 -36.25 17.60 29.49
C ARG A 6 -36.06 18.50 28.26
N ASN A 7 -36.77 19.63 28.19
CA ASN A 7 -36.67 20.54 27.05
C ASN A 7 -35.40 21.41 27.07
N CYS A 8 -34.84 21.71 28.25
CA CYS A 8 -33.59 22.45 28.36
C CYS A 8 -32.41 21.58 27.91
N ALA A 9 -32.35 20.33 28.37
CA ALA A 9 -31.30 19.37 27.98
C ALA A 9 -31.32 19.05 26.47
N ARG A 10 -32.50 18.89 25.85
CA ARG A 10 -32.60 18.60 24.40
C ARG A 10 -32.15 19.78 23.52
N LYS A 11 -32.32 21.02 24.00
CA LYS A 11 -31.93 22.24 23.28
C LYS A 11 -30.42 22.55 23.38
N THR A 12 -29.73 22.07 24.41
CA THR A 12 -28.27 22.24 24.57
C THR A 12 -27.44 21.11 23.96
N ILE A 13 -27.99 19.90 23.83
CA ILE A 13 -27.28 18.75 23.22
C ILE A 13 -27.00 18.97 21.73
N TRP A 14 -27.93 19.56 20.98
CA TRP A 14 -27.78 19.76 19.54
C TRP A 14 -26.70 20.77 19.14
N PRO A 15 -26.61 21.98 19.74
CA PRO A 15 -25.52 22.89 19.46
C PRO A 15 -24.16 22.33 19.92
N MET A 16 -24.13 21.55 21.02
CA MET A 16 -22.91 20.92 21.50
C MET A 16 -22.39 19.83 20.53
N LEU A 17 -23.29 19.02 19.95
CA LEU A 17 -22.95 18.06 18.90
C LEU A 17 -22.44 18.74 17.62
N VAL A 18 -23.07 19.85 17.22
CA VAL A 18 -22.62 20.64 16.05
C VAL A 18 -21.24 21.23 16.29
N VAL A 19 -20.97 21.78 17.48
CA VAL A 19 -19.65 22.31 17.85
C VAL A 19 -18.60 21.20 17.86
N CYS A 20 -18.90 20.03 18.45
CA CYS A 20 -17.98 18.87 18.40
C CYS A 20 -17.70 18.41 16.96
N LEU A 21 -18.71 18.38 16.08
CA LEU A 21 -18.54 18.02 14.67
C LEU A 21 -17.64 19.04 13.93
N ILE A 22 -17.84 20.33 14.18
CA ILE A 22 -17.03 21.42 13.61
C ILE A 22 -15.58 21.34 14.12
N CYS A 23 -15.37 21.18 15.43
CA CYS A 23 -14.03 21.02 15.99
C CYS A 23 -13.31 19.77 15.45
N SER A 24 -14.04 18.68 15.21
CA SER A 24 -13.49 17.46 14.59
C SER A 24 -13.06 17.72 13.14
N SER A 25 -13.77 18.57 12.40
CA SER A 25 -13.40 18.93 11.02
C SER A 25 -12.21 19.89 10.91
N MET A 26 -11.86 20.60 12.00
CA MET A 26 -10.69 21.49 12.06
C MET A 26 -9.41 20.78 12.55
N SER A 27 -9.52 19.53 12.99
CA SER A 27 -8.42 18.71 13.48
C SER A 27 -7.76 17.93 12.34
N GLY A 28 -7.28 18.63 11.29
CA GLY A 28 -6.75 17.92 10.14
C GLY A 28 -5.94 18.77 9.17
N CYS A 29 -4.65 18.84 9.39
CA CYS A 29 -3.62 18.70 8.37
C CYS A 29 -2.34 18.28 9.10
N ALA A 30 -1.89 17.04 8.88
CA ALA A 30 -0.54 16.67 9.25
C ALA A 30 0.43 17.49 8.39
N THR A 31 0.93 18.59 8.92
CA THR A 31 1.88 19.50 8.25
C THR A 31 3.33 19.22 8.62
N THR A 32 3.59 18.22 9.45
CA THR A 32 4.98 17.89 9.82
C THR A 32 5.66 17.21 8.63
N PRO A 33 6.79 17.75 8.13
CA PRO A 33 7.55 17.10 7.08
C PRO A 33 8.00 15.72 7.53
N TYR A 34 7.96 14.75 6.61
CA TYR A 34 8.40 13.39 6.89
C TYR A 34 9.88 13.38 7.29
N VAL A 35 10.18 12.71 8.41
CA VAL A 35 11.54 12.49 8.88
C VAL A 35 11.92 11.07 8.53
N TYR A 36 13.02 10.92 7.79
CA TYR A 36 13.56 9.61 7.42
C TYR A 36 13.90 8.80 8.67
N GLN A 37 13.49 7.54 8.67
CA GLN A 37 13.70 6.63 9.79
C GLN A 37 14.60 5.48 9.36
N PRO A 38 15.44 4.96 10.27
CA PRO A 38 16.19 3.74 10.00
C PRO A 38 15.23 2.56 9.81
N ALA A 39 15.64 1.58 9.01
CA ALA A 39 14.85 0.38 8.75
C ALA A 39 14.48 -0.35 10.06
N LEU A 40 13.18 -0.38 10.37
CA LEU A 40 12.63 -1.04 11.56
C LEU A 40 12.61 -2.58 11.42
N ILE A 41 12.48 -3.08 10.19
CA ILE A 41 12.45 -4.51 9.90
C ILE A 41 13.87 -4.95 9.55
N GLN A 42 14.52 -5.61 10.51
CA GLN A 42 15.82 -6.24 10.31
C GLN A 42 15.63 -7.74 10.10
N SER A 43 16.01 -8.25 8.94
CA SER A 43 16.12 -9.69 8.70
C SER A 43 17.55 -10.13 8.99
N PRO A 44 17.77 -11.22 9.74
CA PRO A 44 19.12 -11.75 10.01
C PRO A 44 19.80 -12.27 8.73
N GLU A 45 19.02 -12.62 7.70
CA GLU A 45 19.52 -13.03 6.38
C GLU A 45 19.13 -11.98 5.32
N PRO A 46 20.02 -11.69 4.35
CA PRO A 46 19.70 -10.78 3.24
C PRO A 46 18.50 -11.29 2.45
N LEU A 47 17.45 -10.46 2.29
CA LEU A 47 16.27 -10.85 1.51
C LEU A 47 16.50 -10.78 0.00
N MET A 48 17.33 -9.86 -0.45
CA MET A 48 17.71 -9.70 -1.86
C MET A 48 18.74 -10.76 -2.23
N ALA A 49 18.51 -11.47 -3.33
CA ALA A 49 19.53 -12.37 -3.86
C ALA A 49 20.68 -11.58 -4.50
N GLU A 50 21.86 -12.18 -4.57
CA GLU A 50 23.00 -11.59 -5.30
C GLU A 50 22.62 -11.35 -6.77
N GLY A 51 22.84 -10.12 -7.25
CA GLY A 51 22.46 -9.69 -8.59
C GLY A 51 20.96 -9.43 -8.82
N GLU A 52 20.11 -9.56 -7.79
CA GLU A 52 18.69 -9.21 -7.89
C GLU A 52 18.50 -7.68 -7.86
N SER A 53 17.90 -7.11 -8.90
CA SER A 53 17.57 -5.67 -8.91
C SER A 53 16.53 -5.35 -7.83
N GLN A 54 16.77 -4.33 -7.01
CA GLN A 54 15.84 -3.87 -5.99
C GLN A 54 14.54 -3.33 -6.59
N ILE A 55 14.64 -2.57 -7.68
CA ILE A 55 13.49 -2.07 -8.45
C ILE A 55 13.45 -2.83 -9.77
N ALA A 56 12.35 -3.51 -10.05
CA ALA A 56 12.18 -4.30 -11.25
C ALA A 56 10.91 -3.89 -11.99
N ARG A 57 11.06 -3.56 -13.28
CA ARG A 57 9.97 -3.14 -14.16
C ARG A 57 9.54 -4.30 -15.06
N GLY A 58 8.27 -4.66 -14.98
CA GLY A 58 7.65 -5.67 -15.82
C GLY A 58 7.45 -5.20 -17.26
N LYS A 59 7.38 -6.17 -18.19
CA LYS A 59 7.05 -5.88 -19.59
C LYS A 59 5.60 -5.39 -19.70
N ARG A 60 5.34 -4.47 -20.63
CA ARG A 60 3.99 -4.03 -20.99
C ARG A 60 3.18 -5.19 -21.57
N ARG A 61 1.93 -5.36 -21.12
CA ARG A 61 1.04 -6.45 -21.52
C ARG A 61 -0.36 -5.87 -21.77
N PRO A 62 -0.63 -5.31 -22.96
CA PRO A 62 -1.79 -4.45 -23.19
C PRO A 62 -3.14 -5.12 -22.89
N VAL A 63 -3.26 -6.43 -23.11
CA VAL A 63 -4.48 -7.19 -22.79
C VAL A 63 -4.69 -7.27 -21.27
N ILE A 64 -3.65 -7.66 -20.53
CA ILE A 64 -3.70 -7.80 -19.06
C ILE A 64 -3.88 -6.42 -18.42
N ASP A 65 -3.15 -5.42 -18.91
CA ASP A 65 -3.26 -4.02 -18.49
C ASP A 65 -4.66 -3.45 -18.73
N GLY A 66 -5.28 -3.78 -19.88
CA GLY A 66 -6.64 -3.37 -20.19
C GLY A 66 -7.67 -3.98 -19.24
N ILE A 67 -7.54 -5.27 -18.94
CA ILE A 67 -8.43 -5.94 -17.97
C ILE A 67 -8.24 -5.33 -16.58
N GLY A 68 -7.01 -5.12 -16.12
CA GLY A 68 -6.72 -4.48 -14.84
C GLY A 68 -7.30 -3.07 -14.75
N TRP A 69 -7.21 -2.28 -15.82
CA TRP A 69 -7.80 -0.95 -15.87
C TRP A 69 -9.33 -0.95 -15.62
N VAL A 70 -10.04 -1.91 -16.25
CA VAL A 70 -11.48 -2.10 -16.10
C VAL A 70 -11.84 -2.57 -14.69
N VAL A 71 -11.10 -3.55 -14.16
CA VAL A 71 -11.30 -4.06 -12.80
C VAL A 71 -11.03 -2.97 -11.75
N GLY A 72 -10.12 -2.03 -12.02
CA GLY A 72 -9.84 -0.89 -11.15
C GLY A 72 -10.87 0.25 -11.22
N ILE A 73 -11.91 0.19 -12.07
CA ILE A 73 -12.95 1.24 -12.17
C ILE A 73 -13.61 1.55 -10.82
N PRO A 74 -14.01 0.57 -9.99
CA PRO A 74 -14.58 0.85 -8.68
C PRO A 74 -13.64 1.66 -7.79
N GLY A 75 -12.33 1.36 -7.80
CA GLY A 75 -11.32 2.12 -7.07
C GLY A 75 -11.18 3.56 -7.57
N LYS A 76 -11.15 3.75 -8.90
CA LYS A 76 -11.13 5.09 -9.53
C LYS A 76 -12.35 5.93 -9.14
N VAL A 77 -13.53 5.32 -9.05
CA VAL A 77 -14.76 5.99 -8.63
C VAL A 77 -14.74 6.30 -7.13
N LEU A 78 -14.33 5.33 -6.30
CA LEU A 78 -14.29 5.46 -4.85
C LEU A 78 -13.30 6.53 -4.38
N LEU A 79 -12.10 6.56 -4.97
CA LEU A 79 -11.04 7.51 -4.65
C LEU A 79 -11.09 8.81 -5.47
N TRP A 80 -12.02 8.89 -6.43
CA TRP A 80 -12.17 10.02 -7.35
C TRP A 80 -10.87 10.40 -8.09
N ASP A 81 -10.00 9.43 -8.36
CA ASP A 81 -8.75 9.62 -9.09
C ASP A 81 -8.64 8.59 -10.22
N ARG A 82 -8.50 9.07 -11.46
CA ARG A 82 -8.41 8.24 -12.67
C ARG A 82 -7.05 7.56 -12.84
N ARG A 83 -6.03 7.98 -12.06
CA ARG A 83 -4.68 7.42 -12.10
C ARG A 83 -4.59 6.08 -11.39
N ILE A 84 -5.48 5.79 -10.44
CA ILE A 84 -5.53 4.51 -9.73
C ILE A 84 -5.61 3.35 -10.73
N ASP A 85 -4.73 2.36 -10.59
CA ASP A 85 -4.67 1.16 -11.44
C ASP A 85 -4.70 1.48 -12.94
N ASN A 86 -3.90 2.47 -13.36
CA ASN A 86 -3.75 2.82 -14.78
C ASN A 86 -2.59 2.06 -15.47
N HIS A 87 -1.82 1.28 -14.70
CA HIS A 87 -0.63 0.53 -15.14
C HIS A 87 0.44 1.41 -15.81
N ASN A 88 0.41 2.71 -15.52
CA ASN A 88 1.36 3.68 -16.03
C ASN A 88 2.09 4.31 -14.85
N VAL A 89 3.37 3.97 -14.75
CA VAL A 89 4.27 4.45 -13.70
C VAL A 89 5.41 5.21 -14.37
N SER A 90 5.48 6.50 -14.07
CA SER A 90 6.41 7.45 -14.65
C SER A 90 7.85 7.18 -14.19
N PRO A 91 8.85 7.56 -15.00
CA PRO A 91 10.26 7.54 -14.58
C PRO A 91 10.51 8.39 -13.34
N GLU A 92 9.78 9.50 -13.18
CA GLU A 92 9.89 10.40 -12.04
C GLU A 92 9.47 9.71 -10.73
N THR A 93 8.37 8.96 -10.75
CA THR A 93 7.94 8.15 -9.61
C THR A 93 8.96 7.06 -9.27
N GLU A 94 9.52 6.39 -10.28
CA GLU A 94 10.55 5.36 -10.06
C GLU A 94 11.81 5.95 -9.42
N ALA A 95 12.26 7.13 -9.88
CA ALA A 95 13.37 7.86 -9.28
C ALA A 95 13.07 8.33 -7.86
N ALA A 96 11.85 8.81 -7.60
CA ALA A 96 11.42 9.20 -6.27
C ALA A 96 11.41 8.02 -5.28
N ILE A 97 10.93 6.85 -5.73
CA ILE A 97 10.97 5.61 -4.95
C ILE A 97 12.41 5.20 -4.66
N ALA A 98 13.30 5.22 -5.66
CA ALA A 98 14.72 4.89 -5.46
C ALA A 98 15.36 5.78 -4.38
N ALA A 99 15.15 7.10 -4.47
CA ALA A 99 15.65 8.06 -3.49
C ALA A 99 15.02 7.85 -2.10
N TYR A 100 13.75 7.46 -2.03
CA TYR A 100 13.09 7.15 -0.76
C TYR A 100 13.66 5.90 -0.09
N LEU A 101 13.88 4.83 -0.86
CA LEU A 101 14.45 3.58 -0.35
C LEU A 101 15.86 3.80 0.20
N GLU A 102 16.69 4.54 -0.54
CA GLU A 102 18.06 4.87 -0.15
C GLU A 102 18.09 5.67 1.16
N LYS A 103 17.31 6.76 1.25
CA LYS A 103 17.30 7.63 2.43
C LYS A 103 16.75 6.97 3.70
N ASN A 104 15.94 5.93 3.57
CA ASN A 104 15.40 5.15 4.69
C ASN A 104 16.15 3.83 4.95
N GLY A 105 17.23 3.54 4.21
CA GLY A 105 17.98 2.29 4.34
C GLY A 105 17.16 1.03 4.06
N LEU A 106 16.19 1.11 3.13
CA LEU A 106 15.25 0.04 2.80
C LEU A 106 15.80 -0.93 1.74
N GLU A 107 17.10 -1.23 1.79
CA GLU A 107 17.84 -2.02 0.79
C GLU A 107 17.25 -3.42 0.55
N GLN A 108 16.58 -3.98 1.55
CA GLN A 108 16.00 -5.33 1.49
C GLN A 108 14.57 -5.37 0.92
N VAL A 109 13.94 -4.19 0.71
CA VAL A 109 12.60 -4.06 0.15
C VAL A 109 12.70 -4.20 -1.37
N LYS A 110 11.95 -5.16 -1.94
CA LYS A 110 11.80 -5.31 -3.38
C LYS A 110 10.68 -4.39 -3.87
N VAL A 111 10.91 -3.68 -4.96
CA VAL A 111 9.86 -2.91 -5.65
C VAL A 111 9.61 -3.52 -7.02
N ARG A 112 8.34 -3.79 -7.30
CA ARG A 112 7.85 -4.39 -8.54
C ARG A 112 6.93 -3.43 -9.25
N ILE A 113 7.40 -2.85 -10.35
CA ILE A 113 6.63 -1.92 -11.17
C ILE A 113 6.00 -2.70 -12.32
N ASN A 114 4.69 -2.95 -12.26
CA ASN A 114 3.95 -3.77 -13.23
C ASN A 114 4.56 -5.19 -13.48
N GLU A 115 5.43 -5.66 -12.57
CA GLU A 115 6.12 -6.94 -12.70
C GLU A 115 5.28 -8.10 -12.15
N TYR A 116 5.27 -9.19 -12.91
CA TYR A 116 4.68 -10.45 -12.49
C TYR A 116 5.75 -11.54 -12.43
N ASP A 117 6.20 -11.86 -11.21
CA ASP A 117 7.24 -12.85 -10.92
C ASP A 117 6.83 -13.75 -9.73
N PRO A 118 5.94 -14.74 -9.98
CA PRO A 118 5.47 -15.64 -8.93
C PRO A 118 6.59 -16.47 -8.35
N VAL A 119 7.54 -16.93 -9.16
CA VAL A 119 8.65 -17.78 -8.69
C VAL A 119 9.54 -17.01 -7.71
N GLY A 120 9.86 -15.75 -8.01
CA GLY A 120 10.57 -14.89 -7.07
C GLY A 120 9.77 -14.63 -5.80
N GLU A 121 8.44 -14.48 -5.89
CA GLU A 121 7.59 -14.28 -4.70
C GLU A 121 7.70 -15.46 -3.73
N TRP A 122 7.61 -16.69 -4.23
CA TRP A 122 7.79 -17.90 -3.41
C TRP A 122 9.21 -18.04 -2.85
N LYS A 123 10.23 -17.67 -3.64
CA LYS A 123 11.63 -17.67 -3.15
C LYS A 123 11.81 -16.67 -2.00
N ARG A 124 11.28 -15.45 -2.14
CA ARG A 124 11.34 -14.41 -1.11
C ARG A 124 10.54 -14.79 0.13
N LEU A 125 9.36 -15.41 -0.03
CA LEU A 125 8.56 -15.92 1.08
C LEU A 125 9.38 -16.89 1.95
N ARG A 126 10.12 -17.81 1.33
CA ARG A 126 10.96 -18.76 2.09
C ARG A 126 12.14 -18.06 2.78
N ARG A 127 12.75 -17.08 2.11
CA ARG A 127 13.92 -16.33 2.59
C ARG A 127 13.58 -15.34 3.70
N ASN A 128 12.35 -14.83 3.76
CA ASN A 128 11.97 -13.86 4.78
C ASN A 128 11.92 -14.47 6.19
N LYS A 129 13.01 -14.28 6.96
CA LYS A 129 13.11 -14.72 8.36
C LYS A 129 12.64 -13.66 9.35
N ALA A 130 12.35 -12.43 8.91
CA ALA A 130 11.79 -11.39 9.76
C ALA A 130 10.35 -11.71 10.19
N VAL A 131 9.63 -12.53 9.43
CA VAL A 131 8.30 -13.04 9.80
C VAL A 131 8.41 -14.46 10.35
N GLY A 132 7.80 -14.69 11.52
CA GLY A 132 7.76 -16.00 12.17
C GLY A 132 7.21 -17.09 11.26
N TRP A 133 7.79 -18.30 11.36
CA TRP A 133 7.52 -19.40 10.42
C TRP A 133 6.03 -19.76 10.29
N GLY A 134 5.26 -19.70 11.38
CA GLY A 134 3.82 -19.99 11.37
C GLY A 134 3.03 -19.04 10.49
N TRP A 135 3.17 -17.72 10.69
CA TRP A 135 2.52 -16.70 9.86
C TRP A 135 3.01 -16.70 8.42
N ARG A 136 4.31 -16.93 8.24
CA ARG A 136 4.94 -17.00 6.92
C ARG A 136 4.38 -18.12 6.06
N TYR A 137 4.17 -19.31 6.62
CA TYR A 137 3.65 -20.46 5.86
C TYR A 137 2.14 -20.63 5.90
N THR A 138 1.43 -19.82 6.69
CA THR A 138 -0.04 -19.76 6.64
C THR A 138 -0.48 -18.55 5.80
N ALA A 139 -0.58 -17.38 6.41
CA ALA A 139 -0.98 -16.15 5.74
C ALA A 139 -0.06 -15.80 4.57
N GLY A 140 1.26 -15.95 4.72
CA GLY A 140 2.21 -15.67 3.63
C GLY A 140 2.09 -16.62 2.43
N THR A 141 1.69 -17.87 2.66
CA THR A 141 1.41 -18.82 1.56
C THR A 141 0.12 -18.44 0.85
N LEU A 142 -0.91 -18.01 1.60
CA LEU A 142 -2.14 -17.51 1.01
C LEU A 142 -1.89 -16.25 0.17
N THR A 143 -1.08 -15.30 0.63
CA THR A 143 -0.76 -14.10 -0.16
C THR A 143 0.04 -14.44 -1.41
N ALA A 144 1.05 -15.31 -1.31
CA ALA A 144 1.84 -15.75 -2.47
C ALA A 144 0.98 -16.54 -3.48
N LEU A 145 0.05 -17.38 -3.02
CA LEU A 145 -0.88 -18.12 -3.86
C LEU A 145 -1.88 -17.19 -4.55
N THR A 146 -2.47 -16.24 -3.80
CA THR A 146 -3.35 -15.23 -4.37
C THR A 146 -2.62 -14.43 -5.44
N TYR A 147 -1.40 -13.94 -5.18
CA TYR A 147 -0.58 -13.26 -6.19
C TYR A 147 -0.32 -14.15 -7.41
N THR A 148 -0.07 -15.44 -7.20
CA THR A 148 0.20 -16.39 -8.29
C THR A 148 -1.03 -16.60 -9.18
N VAL A 149 -2.21 -16.81 -8.59
CA VAL A 149 -3.45 -17.11 -9.33
C VAL A 149 -4.10 -15.84 -9.88
N LEU A 150 -4.10 -14.79 -9.08
CA LEU A 150 -4.70 -13.49 -9.36
C LEU A 150 -3.56 -12.45 -9.38
N PRO A 151 -2.95 -12.18 -10.56
CA PRO A 151 -1.89 -11.20 -10.63
C PRO A 151 -2.41 -9.86 -10.12
N GLY A 152 -1.67 -9.21 -9.22
CA GLY A 152 -2.01 -7.88 -8.66
C GLY A 152 -2.26 -6.82 -9.74
N ARG A 153 -1.69 -7.06 -10.93
CA ARG A 153 -1.89 -6.32 -12.17
C ARG A 153 -3.32 -6.35 -12.70
N ILE A 154 -4.16 -7.27 -12.23
CA ILE A 154 -5.59 -7.36 -12.58
C ILE A 154 -6.45 -7.11 -11.35
N ILE A 155 -6.12 -7.72 -10.21
CA ILE A 155 -6.87 -7.61 -8.96
C ILE A 155 -5.88 -7.39 -7.82
N GLY A 156 -5.87 -6.20 -7.22
CA GLY A 156 -5.09 -5.92 -6.00
C GLY A 156 -4.48 -4.53 -5.94
N GLY A 157 -4.14 -3.92 -7.08
CA GLY A 157 -3.58 -2.57 -7.14
C GLY A 157 -2.27 -2.41 -6.37
N ASP A 158 -1.92 -1.17 -6.07
CA ASP A 158 -0.69 -0.82 -5.35
C ASP A 158 -0.74 -1.36 -3.91
N ASN A 159 0.26 -2.15 -3.52
CA ASN A 159 0.25 -2.83 -2.23
C ASN A 159 1.64 -3.20 -1.71
N TYR A 160 1.73 -3.41 -0.39
CA TYR A 160 2.91 -3.96 0.28
C TYR A 160 2.61 -5.36 0.84
N ASN A 161 3.44 -6.34 0.50
CA ASN A 161 3.40 -7.68 1.07
C ASN A 161 4.48 -7.83 2.16
N PRO A 162 4.10 -7.85 3.46
CA PRO A 162 5.06 -7.99 4.56
C PRO A 162 5.73 -9.37 4.59
N PHE A 163 5.10 -10.41 4.03
CA PHE A 163 5.61 -11.77 4.04
C PHE A 163 6.78 -11.99 3.08
N THR A 164 6.87 -11.18 2.03
CA THR A 164 7.98 -11.21 1.05
C THR A 164 8.81 -9.92 1.04
N ASN A 165 8.44 -8.95 1.88
CA ASN A 165 9.00 -7.60 1.92
C ASN A 165 9.05 -6.97 0.51
N THR A 166 7.90 -6.96 -0.15
CA THR A 166 7.77 -6.56 -1.56
C THR A 166 6.67 -5.51 -1.72
N ILE A 167 6.98 -4.41 -2.39
CA ILE A 167 6.03 -3.41 -2.84
C ILE A 167 5.67 -3.72 -4.30
N SER A 168 4.39 -3.85 -4.59
CA SER A 168 3.86 -3.93 -5.96
C SER A 168 3.23 -2.60 -6.32
N LEU A 169 3.68 -2.01 -7.44
CA LEU A 169 3.26 -0.69 -7.90
C LEU A 169 2.80 -0.76 -9.36
N TYR A 170 1.65 -0.16 -9.61
CA TYR A 170 0.86 -0.16 -10.83
C TYR A 170 0.33 1.25 -11.17
N SER A 171 0.43 2.24 -10.27
CA SER A 171 -0.01 3.61 -10.54
C SER A 171 0.93 4.71 -10.01
N ASP A 172 0.83 5.91 -10.62
CA ASP A 172 1.51 7.14 -10.18
C ASP A 172 0.69 7.95 -9.17
N HIS A 173 0.09 7.30 -8.19
CA HIS A 173 -0.66 8.01 -7.16
C HIS A 173 0.19 8.21 -5.91
N PRO A 174 0.51 9.46 -5.51
CA PRO A 174 1.37 9.74 -4.34
C PRO A 174 0.74 9.41 -2.98
N ALA A 175 -0.51 8.94 -2.96
CA ALA A 175 -1.23 8.62 -1.73
C ALA A 175 -1.08 7.13 -1.35
N VAL A 176 -0.46 6.33 -2.24
CA VAL A 176 -0.26 4.90 -2.07
C VAL A 176 1.23 4.58 -1.97
#